data_AF-A0A953YMF5-F1
#
_entry.id   AF-A0A953YMF5-F1
#
_cell.length_a   1.000
_cell.length_b   1.000
_cell.length_c   1.000
_cell.angle_alpha   90.00
_cell.angle_beta   90.00
_cell.angle_gamma   90.00
#
_symmetry.space_group_name_H-M   'P 1'
#
loop_
_entity.id
_entity.type
_entity.pdbx_description
1 polymer ?
#
loop_
_entity_poly.entity_id
_entity_poly.type
_entity_poly.pdbx_seq_one_letter_code
_entity_poly.pdbx_strand_id
1 'polypeptide(L)'
;MPDAEGHQDTHRRRRKGHSPRDRAADEQGLPQLPWQQVRNPYPPMRILSDDQVEAIHQTSLRILEELGIELMSPEARAVCRAAGADVDEASGTVRLDRELVAEALATTQASFTLTPRNPDHAVVLGGDHVTFGLVAGPPNVHDCLRGRRRGNIAD
;
A
#
# COMPACT_ATOMS: atom_id res chain seq x y z
N MET A 1 -3.21 -74.51 24.29
CA MET A 1 -3.82 -74.50 22.94
C MET A 1 -5.29 -74.16 23.16
N PRO A 2 -5.71 -72.93 22.84
CA PRO A 2 -6.14 -72.58 21.48
C PRO A 2 -5.74 -71.16 20.94
N ASP A 3 -6.00 -70.97 19.64
CA ASP A 3 -6.34 -69.79 18.79
C ASP A 3 -5.47 -68.51 18.65
N ALA A 4 -5.18 -68.13 17.39
CA ALA A 4 -5.49 -66.82 16.78
C ALA A 4 -5.15 -66.78 15.26
N GLU A 5 -6.15 -66.42 14.43
CA GLU A 5 -6.08 -66.11 12.99
C GLU A 5 -5.80 -64.61 12.71
N GLY A 6 -5.40 -64.29 11.46
CA GLY A 6 -5.53 -62.97 10.82
C GLY A 6 -4.29 -62.07 10.94
N HIS A 7 -3.90 -61.21 10.00
CA HIS A 7 -4.59 -60.56 8.89
C HIS A 7 -3.51 -59.92 7.97
N GLN A 8 -3.63 -60.06 6.64
CA GLN A 8 -2.76 -59.42 5.67
C GLN A 8 -3.15 -57.94 5.49
N ASP A 9 -2.31 -57.02 5.93
CA ASP A 9 -2.59 -55.58 5.83
C ASP A 9 -2.08 -55.02 4.50
N THR A 10 -2.94 -55.08 3.46
CA THR A 10 -2.72 -54.41 2.18
C THR A 10 -3.37 -53.04 2.20
N HIS A 11 -2.67 -52.05 2.77
CA HIS A 11 -3.10 -50.66 2.69
C HIS A 11 -2.96 -50.11 1.26
N ARG A 12 -3.96 -50.40 0.42
CA ARG A 12 -4.19 -49.77 -0.88
C ARG A 12 -4.47 -48.28 -0.66
N ARG A 13 -3.46 -47.45 -0.87
CA ARG A 13 -3.52 -45.98 -0.84
C ARG A 13 -4.67 -45.51 -1.75
N ARG A 14 -5.82 -45.16 -1.17
CA ARG A 14 -6.93 -44.52 -1.88
C ARG A 14 -6.42 -43.20 -2.44
N ARG A 15 -6.19 -43.12 -3.76
CA ARG A 15 -6.07 -41.85 -4.47
C ARG A 15 -7.39 -41.11 -4.25
N LYS A 16 -7.37 -40.09 -3.41
CA LYS A 16 -8.45 -39.13 -3.24
C LYS A 16 -8.57 -38.39 -4.58
N GLY A 17 -9.43 -38.89 -5.46
CA GLY A 17 -9.73 -38.21 -6.72
C GLY A 17 -10.33 -36.86 -6.38
N HIS A 18 -9.77 -35.79 -6.95
CA HIS A 18 -10.42 -34.49 -6.95
C HIS A 18 -11.81 -34.67 -7.55
N SER A 19 -12.84 -34.20 -6.86
CA SER A 19 -14.19 -34.28 -7.39
C SER A 19 -14.26 -33.37 -8.63
N PRO A 20 -15.15 -33.65 -9.61
CA PRO A 20 -15.34 -32.77 -10.76
C PRO A 20 -15.69 -31.31 -10.36
N ARG A 21 -16.25 -31.10 -9.15
CA ARG A 21 -16.50 -29.76 -8.59
C ARG A 21 -15.22 -29.02 -8.23
N ASP A 22 -14.18 -29.73 -7.76
CA ASP A 22 -12.89 -29.12 -7.42
C ASP A 22 -12.10 -28.72 -8.69
N ARG A 23 -12.33 -29.42 -9.80
CA ARG A 23 -11.75 -29.07 -11.11
C ARG A 23 -12.47 -27.91 -11.79
N ALA A 24 -13.79 -27.83 -11.65
CA ALA A 24 -14.57 -26.73 -12.23
C ALA A 24 -14.27 -25.37 -11.58
N ALA A 25 -13.88 -25.37 -10.30
CA ALA A 25 -13.43 -24.17 -9.59
C ALA A 25 -12.05 -23.67 -10.04
N ASP A 26 -11.22 -24.54 -10.61
CA ASP A 26 -9.86 -24.23 -11.09
C ASP A 26 -9.88 -23.64 -12.51
N GLU A 27 -10.88 -23.98 -13.33
CA GLU A 27 -10.99 -23.54 -14.73
C GLU A 27 -11.71 -22.19 -14.90
N GLN A 28 -12.48 -21.77 -13.89
CA GLN A 28 -13.19 -20.50 -13.90
C GLN A 28 -12.45 -19.58 -12.91
N GLY A 29 -11.50 -18.80 -13.43
CA GLY A 29 -10.76 -17.81 -12.64
C GLY A 29 -11.68 -16.96 -11.77
N LEU A 30 -11.14 -16.38 -10.69
CA LEU A 30 -11.92 -15.59 -9.73
C LEU A 30 -12.84 -14.61 -10.47
N PRO A 31 -14.17 -14.65 -10.23
CA PRO A 31 -15.10 -13.79 -10.94
C PRO A 31 -14.77 -12.32 -10.61
N GLN A 32 -14.20 -11.62 -11.58
CA GLN A 32 -13.83 -10.22 -11.44
C GLN A 32 -14.93 -9.34 -12.02
N LEU A 33 -15.28 -8.27 -11.31
CA LEU A 33 -16.18 -7.25 -11.84
C LEU A 33 -15.52 -6.52 -13.01
N PRO A 34 -16.31 -5.94 -13.94
CA PRO A 34 -15.78 -5.05 -14.96
C PRO A 34 -14.93 -3.93 -14.35
N TRP A 35 -13.84 -3.59 -15.02
CA TRP A 35 -12.99 -2.49 -14.61
C TRP A 35 -13.76 -1.17 -14.59
N GLN A 36 -13.60 -0.41 -13.52
CA GLN A 36 -14.16 0.93 -13.36
C GLN A 36 -13.34 1.73 -12.35
N GLN A 37 -13.35 3.06 -12.49
CA GLN A 37 -12.84 3.95 -11.46
C GLN A 37 -13.92 4.21 -10.42
N VAL A 38 -13.65 3.82 -9.18
CA VAL A 38 -14.59 4.00 -8.08
C VAL A 38 -14.54 5.47 -7.64
N ARG A 39 -15.72 6.07 -7.44
CA ARG A 39 -15.88 7.42 -6.90
C ARG A 39 -16.70 7.37 -5.63
N ASN A 40 -16.31 8.14 -4.62
CA ASN A 40 -17.08 8.30 -3.40
C ASN A 40 -18.16 9.38 -3.60
N PRO A 41 -19.47 9.04 -3.59
CA PRO A 41 -20.52 10.03 -3.82
C PRO A 41 -20.76 10.94 -2.60
N TYR A 42 -20.19 10.61 -1.44
CA TYR A 42 -20.40 11.35 -0.20
C TYR A 42 -19.31 12.41 0.01
N PRO A 43 -19.66 13.57 0.61
CA PRO A 43 -18.65 14.53 1.02
C PRO A 43 -17.72 13.91 2.08
N PRO A 44 -16.45 14.37 2.17
CA PRO A 44 -15.54 13.95 3.22
C PRO A 44 -16.15 14.17 4.60
N MET A 45 -15.98 13.19 5.50
CA MET A 45 -16.44 13.32 6.88
C MET A 45 -15.64 14.40 7.60
N ARG A 46 -16.33 15.44 8.07
CA ARG A 46 -15.73 16.54 8.85
C ARG A 46 -15.68 16.17 10.34
N ILE A 47 -14.63 15.43 10.72
CA ILE A 47 -14.39 15.04 12.11
C ILE A 47 -13.83 16.21 12.94
N LEU A 48 -13.05 17.09 12.29
CA LEU A 48 -12.44 18.27 12.89
C LEU A 48 -13.15 19.54 12.41
N SER A 49 -13.23 20.55 13.28
CA SER A 49 -13.65 21.90 12.88
C SER A 49 -12.56 22.61 12.07
N ASP A 50 -12.92 23.67 11.36
CA ASP A 50 -11.98 24.45 10.55
C ASP A 50 -10.85 25.04 11.43
N ASP A 51 -11.18 25.55 12.62
CA ASP A 51 -10.19 26.05 13.60
C ASP A 51 -9.22 24.95 14.08
N GLN A 52 -9.70 23.71 14.23
CA GLN A 52 -8.85 22.58 14.62
C GLN A 52 -7.90 22.17 13.49
N VAL A 53 -8.37 22.20 12.24
CA VAL A 53 -7.52 21.96 11.08
C VAL A 53 -6.44 23.04 10.97
N GLU A 54 -6.81 24.31 11.17
CA GLU A 54 -5.86 25.42 11.16
C GLU A 54 -4.83 25.31 12.29
N ALA A 55 -5.27 24.93 13.51
CA ALA A 55 -4.35 24.71 14.63
C ALA A 55 -3.33 23.59 14.34
N ILE A 56 -3.75 22.51 13.66
CA ILE A 56 -2.84 21.44 13.22
C ILE A 56 -1.87 21.99 12.18
N HIS A 57 -2.36 22.71 11.17
CA HIS A 57 -1.54 23.30 10.11
C HIS A 57 -0.45 24.23 10.67
N GLN A 58 -0.82 25.17 11.54
CA GLN A 58 0.11 26.10 12.19
C GLN A 58 1.15 25.38 13.06
N THR A 59 0.74 24.31 13.74
CA THR A 59 1.65 23.48 14.55
C THR A 59 2.62 22.70 13.67
N SER A 60 2.15 22.11 12.56
CA SER A 60 3.00 21.41 11.60
C SER A 60 4.04 22.34 10.97
N LEU A 61 3.65 23.54 10.58
CA LEU A 61 4.58 24.56 10.07
C LEU A 61 5.64 24.93 11.10
N ARG A 62 5.23 25.15 12.35
CA ARG A 62 6.15 25.42 13.46
C ARG A 62 7.17 24.29 13.64
N ILE A 63 6.74 23.02 13.55
CA ILE A 63 7.65 21.87 13.66
C ILE A 63 8.69 21.89 12.53
N LEU A 64 8.25 22.11 11.28
CA LEU A 64 9.16 22.16 10.13
C LEU A 64 10.15 23.32 10.20
N GLU A 65 9.73 24.46 10.75
CA GLU A 65 10.52 25.69 10.86
C GLU A 65 11.49 25.64 12.06
N GLU A 66 11.04 25.26 13.25
CA GLU A 66 11.84 25.31 14.48
C GLU A 66 12.65 24.02 14.73
N LEU A 67 12.05 22.85 14.51
CA LEU A 67 12.68 21.56 14.78
C LEU A 67 13.30 20.95 13.52
N GLY A 68 12.62 21.06 12.38
CA GLY A 68 13.03 20.47 11.11
C GLY A 68 12.83 18.95 11.03
N ILE A 69 13.35 18.37 9.95
CA ILE A 69 13.34 16.94 9.67
C ILE A 69 14.74 16.44 9.31
N GLU A 70 15.10 15.25 9.76
CA GLU A 70 16.37 14.64 9.37
C GLU A 70 16.28 14.06 7.95
N LEU A 71 17.12 14.53 7.05
CA LEU A 71 17.26 14.04 5.68
C LEU A 71 18.62 13.38 5.52
N MET A 72 18.65 12.05 5.54
CA MET A 72 19.90 11.28 5.47
C MET A 72 20.60 11.39 4.10
N SER A 73 19.85 11.63 3.02
CA SER A 73 20.41 11.76 1.67
C SER A 73 21.08 13.13 1.47
N PRO A 74 22.39 13.18 1.16
CA PRO A 74 23.08 14.44 0.84
C PRO A 74 22.49 15.15 -0.39
N GLU A 75 22.02 14.38 -1.37
CA GLU A 75 21.41 14.92 -2.59
C GLU A 75 20.09 15.63 -2.27
N ALA A 76 19.26 15.04 -1.41
CA ALA A 76 18.01 15.66 -0.98
C ALA A 76 18.28 16.94 -0.16
N ARG A 77 19.28 16.92 0.72
CA ARG A 77 19.73 18.11 1.46
C ARG A 77 20.21 19.23 0.53
N ALA A 78 20.94 18.90 -0.53
CA ALA A 78 21.37 19.88 -1.53
C ALA A 78 20.20 20.53 -2.28
N VAL A 79 19.17 19.74 -2.63
CA VAL A 79 17.94 20.28 -3.24
C VAL A 79 17.22 21.23 -2.28
N CYS A 80 17.04 20.84 -1.02
CA CYS A 80 16.41 21.70 -0.03
C CYS A 80 17.18 23.00 0.19
N ARG A 81 18.52 22.93 0.29
CA ARG A 81 19.37 24.12 0.41
C ARG A 81 19.25 25.03 -0.80
N ALA A 82 19.22 24.48 -2.01
CA ALA A 82 19.05 25.26 -3.24
C ALA A 82 17.68 25.96 -3.30
N ALA A 83 16.66 25.37 -2.67
CA ALA A 83 15.34 25.96 -2.52
C ALA A 83 15.25 26.98 -1.37
N GLY A 84 16.33 27.21 -0.60
CA GLY A 84 16.36 28.19 0.50
C GLY A 84 16.18 27.61 1.90
N ALA A 85 16.06 26.29 2.05
CA ALA A 85 15.97 25.66 3.36
C ALA A 85 17.27 25.82 4.16
N ASP A 86 17.13 25.92 5.49
CA ASP A 86 18.25 25.87 6.42
C ASP A 86 18.65 24.41 6.67
N VAL A 87 19.90 24.07 6.42
CA VAL A 87 20.41 22.69 6.44
C VAL A 87 21.64 22.59 7.32
N ASP A 88 21.49 21.90 8.43
CA ASP A 88 22.60 21.49 9.29
C ASP A 88 23.20 20.17 8.79
N GLU A 89 24.38 20.23 8.17
CA GLU A 89 25.08 19.04 7.67
C GLU A 89 25.64 18.14 8.77
N ALA A 90 25.86 18.65 9.99
CA ALA A 90 26.40 17.84 11.08
C ALA A 90 25.34 16.88 11.63
N SER A 91 24.10 17.36 11.78
CA SER A 91 22.97 16.52 12.22
C SER A 91 22.17 15.93 11.07
N GLY A 92 22.28 16.46 9.85
CA GLY A 92 21.41 16.12 8.72
C GLY A 92 20.01 16.75 8.80
N THR A 93 19.79 17.68 9.74
CA THR A 93 18.49 18.33 9.96
C THR A 93 18.26 19.43 8.92
N VAL A 94 17.07 19.43 8.32
CA VAL A 94 16.59 20.45 7.39
C VAL A 94 15.39 21.15 8.00
N ARG A 95 15.46 22.47 8.11
CA ARG A 95 14.37 23.34 8.53
C ARG A 95 13.79 24.06 7.33
N LEU A 96 12.47 24.03 7.23
CA LEU A 96 11.70 24.65 6.14
C LEU A 96 10.89 25.78 6.75
N ASP A 97 11.12 27.01 6.30
CA ASP A 97 10.27 28.12 6.70
C ASP A 97 8.87 28.01 6.09
N ARG A 98 7.96 28.81 6.61
CA ARG A 98 6.53 28.75 6.26
C ARG A 98 6.27 29.18 4.83
N GLU A 99 7.03 30.15 4.33
CA GLU A 99 6.88 30.69 2.98
C GLU A 99 7.34 29.64 1.96
N LEU A 100 8.47 28.99 2.20
CA LEU A 100 9.00 27.91 1.39
C LEU A 100 8.02 26.73 1.30
N VAL A 101 7.38 26.35 2.42
CA VAL A 101 6.34 25.31 2.41
C VAL A 101 5.13 25.76 1.59
N ALA A 102 4.67 27.00 1.75
CA ALA A 102 3.53 27.53 1.02
C ALA A 102 3.80 27.61 -0.50
N GLU A 103 4.99 28.10 -0.89
CA GLU A 103 5.43 28.16 -2.28
C GLU A 103 5.52 26.77 -2.90
N ALA A 104 6.12 25.81 -2.19
CA ALA A 104 6.20 24.43 -2.67
C ALA A 104 4.79 23.83 -2.87
N LEU A 105 3.89 24.01 -1.90
CA LEU A 105 2.50 23.52 -1.99
C LEU A 105 1.74 24.16 -3.17
N ALA A 106 1.97 25.44 -3.47
CA ALA A 106 1.32 26.13 -4.59
C ALA A 106 1.69 25.53 -5.96
N THR A 107 2.83 24.84 -6.07
CA THR A 107 3.22 24.14 -7.32
C THR A 107 2.55 22.77 -7.50
N THR A 108 1.84 22.28 -6.49
CA THR A 108 1.25 20.93 -6.51
C THR A 108 -0.06 20.86 -7.27
N GLN A 109 -0.33 19.70 -7.88
CA GLN A 109 -1.59 19.44 -8.58
C GLN A 109 -2.60 18.78 -7.65
N ALA A 110 -3.83 19.27 -7.63
CA ALA A 110 -4.92 18.68 -6.84
C ALA A 110 -5.36 17.30 -7.34
N SER A 111 -5.11 16.99 -8.61
CA SER A 111 -5.36 15.68 -9.21
C SER A 111 -4.46 15.43 -10.41
N PHE A 112 -4.08 14.17 -10.63
CA PHE A 112 -3.28 13.74 -11.78
C PHE A 112 -3.66 12.30 -12.20
N THR A 113 -3.29 11.90 -13.41
CA THR A 113 -3.58 10.57 -13.95
C THR A 113 -2.30 9.73 -14.04
N LEU A 114 -2.31 8.56 -13.40
CA LEU A 114 -1.33 7.51 -13.61
C LEU A 114 -1.73 6.70 -14.84
N THR A 115 -0.92 6.78 -15.90
CA THR A 115 -1.17 6.08 -17.17
C THR A 115 -0.30 4.83 -17.26
N PRO A 116 -0.87 3.62 -17.19
CA PRO A 116 -0.10 2.39 -17.34
C PRO A 116 0.10 2.01 -18.81
N ARG A 117 0.80 0.90 -19.05
CA ARG A 117 1.04 0.37 -20.42
C ARG A 117 -0.25 0.13 -21.20
N ASN A 118 -1.33 -0.30 -20.53
CA ASN A 118 -2.66 -0.36 -21.13
C ASN A 118 -3.43 0.94 -20.77
N PRO A 119 -3.62 1.88 -21.70
CA PRO A 119 -4.26 3.15 -21.40
C PRO A 119 -5.71 3.01 -20.93
N ASP A 120 -6.41 1.91 -21.26
CA ASP A 120 -7.78 1.64 -20.80
C ASP A 120 -7.89 1.46 -19.28
N HIS A 121 -6.74 1.25 -18.62
CA HIS A 121 -6.61 1.12 -17.16
C HIS A 121 -5.94 2.32 -16.50
N ALA A 122 -5.99 3.49 -17.13
CA ALA A 122 -5.56 4.74 -16.49
C ALA A 122 -6.27 4.94 -15.14
N VAL A 123 -5.54 5.48 -14.17
CA VAL A 123 -6.03 5.71 -12.80
C VAL A 123 -5.91 7.18 -12.45
N VAL A 124 -7.03 7.81 -12.09
CA VAL A 124 -7.04 9.19 -11.60
C VAL A 124 -6.82 9.20 -10.09
N LEU A 125 -5.84 9.97 -9.63
CA LEU A 125 -5.58 10.24 -8.22
C LEU A 125 -6.03 11.65 -7.87
N GLY A 126 -6.80 11.78 -6.79
CA GLY A 126 -7.36 13.06 -6.31
C GLY A 126 -8.87 13.21 -6.53
N GLY A 127 -9.43 14.28 -5.96
CA GLY A 127 -10.87 14.51 -5.93
C GLY A 127 -11.60 13.46 -5.10
N ASP A 128 -12.68 12.90 -5.65
CA ASP A 128 -13.50 11.86 -5.02
C ASP A 128 -13.17 10.44 -5.53
N HIS A 129 -12.07 10.27 -6.29
CA HIS A 129 -11.64 8.96 -6.77
C HIS A 129 -11.10 8.10 -5.64
N VAL A 130 -11.51 6.84 -5.61
CA VAL A 130 -11.04 5.81 -4.68
C VAL A 130 -10.25 4.79 -5.49
N THR A 131 -8.95 4.73 -5.22
CA THR A 131 -8.02 3.80 -5.90
C THR A 131 -7.61 2.69 -4.94
N PHE A 132 -7.69 1.45 -5.41
CA PHE A 132 -7.26 0.27 -4.66
C PHE A 132 -5.89 -0.18 -5.15
N GLY A 133 -4.95 -0.32 -4.22
CA GLY A 133 -3.61 -0.83 -4.48
C GLY A 133 -3.36 -2.15 -3.75
N LEU A 134 -2.30 -2.85 -4.17
CA LEU A 134 -1.82 -4.03 -3.47
C LEU A 134 -0.95 -3.62 -2.29
N VAL A 135 -0.89 -4.48 -1.27
CA VAL A 135 0.06 -4.33 -0.17
C VAL A 135 1.49 -4.49 -0.68
N ALA A 136 2.40 -3.63 -0.21
CA ALA A 136 3.83 -3.70 -0.53
C ALA A 136 4.65 -3.88 0.75
N GLY A 137 5.65 -4.78 0.73
CA GLY A 137 6.60 -4.98 1.84
C GLY A 137 6.50 -6.26 2.68
N PRO A 138 5.40 -7.03 2.74
CA PRO A 138 5.37 -8.27 3.53
C PRO A 138 6.42 -9.29 3.05
N PRO A 139 7.34 -9.76 3.92
CA PRO A 139 8.34 -10.77 3.54
C PRO A 139 7.79 -12.21 3.60
N ASN A 140 6.55 -12.36 4.07
CA ASN A 140 5.88 -13.65 4.29
C ASN A 140 4.50 -13.63 3.65
N VAL A 141 4.05 -14.80 3.21
CA VAL A 141 2.75 -15.03 2.59
C VAL A 141 1.98 -16.06 3.39
N HIS A 142 0.66 -15.92 3.44
CA HIS A 142 -0.23 -16.89 4.06
C HIS A 142 -1.36 -17.21 3.08
N ASP A 143 -1.56 -18.50 2.78
CA ASP A 143 -2.67 -18.96 1.95
C ASP A 143 -3.35 -20.20 2.56
N CYS A 144 -4.56 -20.51 2.07
CA CYS A 144 -5.39 -21.60 2.57
C CYS A 144 -4.89 -23.01 2.18
N LEU A 145 -3.88 -23.13 1.33
CA LEU A 145 -3.38 -24.41 0.81
C LEU A 145 -2.09 -24.85 1.52
N ARG A 146 -1.18 -23.91 1.78
CA ARG A 146 0.19 -24.11 2.23
C ARG A 146 0.47 -23.44 3.58
N GLY A 147 -0.46 -22.61 4.08
CA GLY A 147 -0.29 -21.90 5.34
C GLY A 147 0.75 -20.77 5.26
N ARG A 148 1.34 -20.41 6.41
CA ARG A 148 2.32 -19.30 6.52
C ARG A 148 3.70 -19.73 6.05
N ARG A 149 4.31 -18.94 5.17
CA ARG A 149 5.67 -19.17 4.62
C ARG A 149 6.39 -17.85 4.33
N ARG A 150 7.68 -17.94 4.00
CA ARG A 150 8.44 -16.83 3.39
C ARG A 150 7.97 -16.60 1.94
N GLY A 151 7.78 -15.33 1.57
CA GLY A 151 7.40 -14.95 0.21
C GLY A 151 8.48 -15.28 -0.80
N ASN A 152 8.07 -15.65 -2.01
CA ASN A 152 8.93 -15.89 -3.16
C ASN A 152 8.33 -15.25 -4.43
N ILE A 153 9.04 -15.32 -5.56
CA ILE A 153 8.65 -14.64 -6.81
C ILE A 153 7.33 -15.13 -7.42
N ALA A 154 6.89 -16.35 -7.08
CA ALA A 154 5.65 -16.93 -7.60
C ALA A 154 4.41 -16.58 -6.74
N ASP A 155 4.61 -15.95 -5.58
CA ASP A 155 3.53 -15.49 -4.71
C ASP A 155 3.14 -14.04 -5.06
#